data_AF-A0A150P272-F1
#
_entry.id   AF-A0A150P272-F1
#
_cell.length_a   1.000
_cell.length_b   1.000
_cell.length_c   1.000
_cell.angle_alpha   90.00
_cell.angle_beta   90.00
_cell.angle_gamma   90.00
#
_symmetry.space_group_name_H-M   'P 1'
#
loop_
_entity.id
_entity.type
_entity.pdbx_description
1 polymer ?
#
loop_
_entity_poly.entity_id
_entity_poly.type
_entity_poly.pdbx_seq_one_letter_code
_entity_poly.pdbx_strand_id
1 'polypeptide(L)'
;MTQRAKRILVIGKRADILERGVAALNQQGHSAVGTVSASPDAEFHAGDFDLITVGGGVDPATRARLHARFKEQNKDVMVLDVYAPIAFRQIAWALRRSSVEGELGSAFSVTEGEGAFVARATIERACTLRLEVYSYPGAALEPEIARVADTSVAPGTHELEIPKELARGGFMAVLTLNGEEHHLHRLEQHPG
;
A
#
# COMPACT_ATOMS: atom_id res chain seq x y z
N MET A 1 -2.80 6.44 26.64
CA MET A 1 -3.59 7.32 25.75
C MET A 1 -4.53 6.43 24.97
N THR A 2 -5.85 6.58 25.13
CA THR A 2 -6.83 5.77 24.40
C THR A 2 -6.90 6.29 22.97
N GLN A 3 -6.37 5.55 22.00
CA GLN A 3 -6.40 5.94 20.59
C GLN A 3 -7.87 5.99 20.14
N ARG A 4 -8.36 7.16 19.71
CA ARG A 4 -9.74 7.32 19.24
C ARG A 4 -9.99 6.43 18.02
N ALA A 5 -11.11 5.70 18.04
CA ALA A 5 -11.60 4.95 16.88
C ALA A 5 -11.64 5.85 15.63
N LYS A 6 -11.03 5.38 14.54
CA LYS A 6 -10.97 6.09 13.26
C LYS A 6 -12.14 5.68 12.37
N ARG A 7 -12.72 6.64 11.65
CA ARG A 7 -13.76 6.41 10.64
C ARG A 7 -13.09 6.12 9.31
N ILE A 8 -13.31 4.93 8.74
CA ILE A 8 -12.57 4.46 7.58
C ILE A 8 -13.54 4.06 6.46
N LEU A 9 -13.32 4.57 5.25
CA LEU A 9 -13.98 4.10 4.04
C LEU A 9 -13.03 3.19 3.26
N VAL A 10 -13.45 1.97 2.95
CA VAL A 10 -12.70 1.02 2.12
C VAL A 10 -13.38 0.90 0.75
N ILE A 11 -12.67 1.27 -0.31
CA ILE A 11 -13.16 1.18 -1.69
C ILE A 11 -12.47 0.00 -2.37
N GLY A 12 -13.25 -0.98 -2.82
CA GLY A 12 -12.74 -2.21 -3.43
C GLY A 12 -13.45 -2.59 -4.72
N LYS A 13 -12.98 -3.64 -5.38
CA LYS A 13 -13.68 -4.28 -6.53
C LYS A 13 -14.24 -5.66 -6.20
N ARG A 14 -13.70 -6.31 -5.16
CA ARG A 14 -14.06 -7.67 -4.75
C ARG A 14 -14.77 -7.61 -3.41
N ALA A 15 -16.07 -7.92 -3.40
CA ALA A 15 -16.90 -7.88 -2.19
C ALA A 15 -16.34 -8.80 -1.09
N ASP A 16 -15.87 -10.00 -1.46
CA ASP A 16 -15.35 -10.99 -0.51
C ASP A 16 -14.06 -10.55 0.20
N ILE A 17 -13.19 -9.80 -0.49
CA ILE A 17 -11.99 -9.20 0.13
C ILE A 17 -12.37 -7.96 0.94
N LEU A 18 -13.28 -7.15 0.41
CA LEU A 18 -13.74 -5.93 1.06
C LEU A 18 -14.40 -6.21 2.42
N GLU A 19 -15.29 -7.20 2.48
CA GLU A 19 -15.97 -7.60 3.71
C GLU A 19 -14.99 -8.06 4.79
N ARG A 20 -14.00 -8.89 4.41
CA ARG A 20 -12.91 -9.32 5.30
C ARG A 20 -12.06 -8.13 5.76
N GLY A 21 -11.77 -7.21 4.84
CA GLY A 21 -11.15 -5.90 5.08
C GLY A 21 -11.83 -5.12 6.20
N VAL A 22 -13.12 -4.85 6.00
CA VAL A 22 -13.95 -4.06 6.92
C VAL A 22 -14.10 -4.76 8.27
N ALA A 23 -14.35 -6.07 8.29
CA ALA A 23 -14.51 -6.83 9.52
C ALA A 23 -13.26 -6.76 10.40
N ALA A 24 -12.06 -6.93 9.82
CA ALA A 24 -10.81 -6.85 10.56
C ALA A 24 -10.52 -5.44 11.12
N LEU A 25 -10.83 -4.37 10.36
CA LEU A 25 -10.70 -3.00 10.87
C LEU A 25 -11.66 -2.72 12.03
N ASN A 26 -12.89 -3.22 11.94
CA ASN A 26 -13.88 -3.11 13.01
C ASN A 26 -13.45 -3.88 14.27
N GLN A 27 -12.86 -5.07 14.11
CA GLN A 27 -12.29 -5.84 15.23
C GLN A 27 -11.13 -5.11 15.92
N GLN A 28 -10.41 -4.23 15.22
CA GLN A 28 -9.36 -3.38 15.78
C GLN A 28 -9.91 -2.10 16.46
N GLY A 29 -11.23 -1.96 16.56
CA GLY A 29 -11.88 -0.83 17.21
C GLY A 29 -12.01 0.42 16.33
N HIS A 30 -11.87 0.28 15.01
CA HIS A 30 -12.20 1.34 14.06
C HIS A 30 -13.68 1.26 13.63
N SER A 31 -14.19 2.34 13.04
CA SER A 31 -15.51 2.37 12.42
C SER A 31 -15.31 2.34 10.90
N ALA A 32 -15.23 1.13 10.35
CA ALA A 32 -14.99 0.91 8.92
C ALA A 32 -16.28 0.56 8.17
N VAL A 33 -16.43 1.12 6.97
CA VAL A 33 -17.45 0.77 5.99
C VAL A 33 -16.79 0.50 4.64
N GLY A 34 -17.41 -0.35 3.82
CA GLY A 34 -16.87 -0.75 2.53
C GLY A 34 -17.86 -0.48 1.39
N THR A 35 -17.35 -0.13 0.21
CA THR A 35 -18.15 -0.09 -1.02
C THR A 35 -17.42 -0.71 -2.22
N VAL A 36 -18.19 -1.36 -3.09
CA VAL A 36 -17.77 -1.80 -4.43
C VAL A 36 -18.34 -0.93 -5.55
N SER A 37 -18.98 0.20 -5.19
CA SER A 37 -19.64 1.10 -6.13
C SER A 37 -18.72 1.59 -7.23
N ALA A 38 -19.31 1.87 -8.39
CA ALA A 38 -18.64 2.55 -9.49
C ALA A 38 -18.44 4.06 -9.21
N SER A 39 -19.26 4.66 -8.32
CA SER A 39 -19.17 6.07 -7.95
C SER A 39 -19.16 6.30 -6.43
N PRO A 40 -18.15 5.81 -5.69
CA PRO A 40 -18.05 6.01 -4.24
C PRO A 40 -18.10 7.49 -3.81
N ASP A 41 -17.55 8.38 -4.63
CA ASP A 41 -17.49 9.82 -4.40
C ASP A 41 -18.86 10.52 -4.49
N ALA A 42 -19.88 9.86 -5.02
CA ALA A 42 -21.27 10.33 -5.02
C ALA A 42 -22.08 9.78 -3.84
N GLU A 43 -21.69 8.61 -3.31
CA GLU A 43 -22.36 7.94 -2.19
C GLU A 43 -21.85 8.42 -0.82
N PHE A 44 -20.57 8.81 -0.77
CA PHE A 44 -19.86 9.11 0.46
C PHE A 44 -19.23 10.50 0.39
N HIS A 45 -19.31 11.23 1.51
CA HIS A 45 -18.66 12.52 1.66
C HIS A 45 -17.34 12.39 2.43
N ALA A 46 -16.27 13.03 1.97
CA ALA A 46 -14.95 12.90 2.57
C ALA A 46 -14.86 13.35 4.05
N GLY A 47 -15.70 14.29 4.47
CA GLY A 47 -15.77 14.76 5.87
C GLY A 47 -16.23 13.72 6.88
N ASP A 48 -16.85 12.64 6.42
CA ASP A 48 -17.36 11.57 7.27
C ASP A 48 -16.27 10.58 7.69
N PHE A 49 -15.08 10.70 7.11
CA PHE A 49 -13.97 9.76 7.29
C PHE A 49 -12.69 10.45 7.74
N ASP A 50 -11.90 9.73 8.52
CA ASP A 50 -10.53 10.12 8.87
C ASP A 50 -9.52 9.54 7.86
N LEU A 51 -9.89 8.42 7.21
CA LEU A 51 -9.11 7.73 6.19
C LEU A 51 -10.03 7.12 5.13
N ILE A 52 -9.68 7.32 3.87
CA ILE A 52 -10.28 6.65 2.72
C ILE A 52 -9.21 5.79 2.06
N THR A 53 -9.47 4.49 1.91
CA THR A 53 -8.52 3.57 1.28
C THR A 53 -9.05 3.11 -0.07
N VAL A 54 -8.21 3.13 -1.09
CA VAL A 54 -8.52 2.63 -2.44
C VAL A 54 -7.74 1.35 -2.69
N GLY A 55 -8.46 0.24 -2.86
CA GLY A 55 -7.87 -1.07 -3.08
C GLY A 55 -7.19 -1.22 -4.44
N GLY A 56 -6.12 -2.01 -4.50
CA GLY A 56 -5.30 -2.22 -5.70
C GLY A 56 -6.05 -2.77 -6.94
N GLY A 57 -7.24 -3.35 -6.75
CA GLY A 57 -8.11 -3.77 -7.86
C GLY A 57 -8.81 -2.62 -8.59
N VAL A 58 -8.80 -1.41 -8.04
CA VAL A 58 -9.29 -0.20 -8.73
C VAL A 58 -8.24 0.26 -9.74
N ASP A 59 -8.68 0.48 -10.98
CA ASP A 59 -7.80 0.90 -12.08
C ASP A 59 -7.17 2.29 -11.83
N PRO A 60 -6.02 2.61 -12.47
CA PRO A 60 -5.30 3.85 -12.22
C PRO A 60 -6.11 5.12 -12.49
N ALA A 61 -6.93 5.15 -13.54
CA ALA A 61 -7.71 6.32 -13.91
C ALA A 61 -8.82 6.60 -12.89
N THR A 62 -9.57 5.57 -12.49
CA THR A 62 -10.59 5.67 -11.44
C THR A 62 -9.96 6.09 -10.12
N ARG A 63 -8.80 5.54 -9.76
CA ARG A 63 -8.08 5.89 -8.54
C ARG A 63 -7.66 7.35 -8.50
N ALA A 64 -7.01 7.85 -9.56
CA ALA A 64 -6.59 9.25 -9.64
C ALA A 64 -7.80 10.20 -9.52
N ARG A 65 -8.93 9.85 -10.17
CA ARG A 65 -10.19 10.58 -10.03
C ARG A 65 -10.70 10.60 -8.59
N LEU A 66 -10.73 9.45 -7.91
CA LEU A 66 -11.20 9.36 -6.52
C LEU A 66 -10.33 10.17 -5.56
N HIS A 67 -9.00 10.11 -5.72
CA HIS A 67 -8.08 10.96 -4.95
C HIS A 67 -8.40 12.43 -5.11
N ALA A 68 -8.51 12.90 -6.36
CA ALA A 68 -8.83 14.29 -6.65
C ALA A 68 -10.18 14.71 -6.05
N ARG A 69 -11.22 13.89 -6.21
CA ARG A 69 -12.58 14.18 -5.73
C ARG A 69 -12.69 14.24 -4.22
N PHE A 70 -12.15 13.26 -3.50
CA PHE A 70 -12.22 13.30 -2.04
C PHE A 70 -11.36 14.42 -1.45
N LYS A 71 -10.22 14.75 -2.08
CA LYS A 71 -9.41 15.92 -1.69
C LYS A 71 -10.08 17.26 -1.99
N GLU A 72 -10.89 17.33 -3.04
CA GLU A 72 -11.73 18.50 -3.35
C GLU A 72 -12.80 18.71 -2.25
N GLN A 73 -13.43 17.63 -1.78
CA GLN A 73 -14.44 17.66 -0.71
C GLN A 73 -13.84 17.98 0.68
N ASN A 74 -12.68 17.40 1.00
CA ASN A 74 -11.97 17.64 2.26
C ASN A 74 -10.45 17.55 2.03
N LYS A 75 -9.75 18.69 2.13
CA LYS A 75 -8.30 18.73 1.91
C LYS A 75 -7.51 17.93 2.96
N ASP A 76 -8.06 17.82 4.17
CA ASP A 76 -7.41 17.20 5.33
C ASP A 76 -7.66 15.69 5.42
N VAL A 77 -8.60 15.14 4.64
CA VAL A 77 -8.85 13.69 4.62
C VAL A 77 -7.63 12.95 4.13
N MET A 78 -7.26 11.85 4.79
CA MET A 78 -6.22 10.98 4.27
C MET A 78 -6.81 10.05 3.21
N VAL A 79 -6.22 10.04 2.02
CA VAL A 79 -6.58 9.10 0.94
C VAL A 79 -5.36 8.24 0.65
N LEU A 80 -5.50 6.92 0.76
CA LEU A 80 -4.40 5.97 0.70
C LEU A 80 -4.70 4.84 -0.28
N ASP A 81 -3.75 4.53 -1.15
CA ASP A 81 -3.81 3.32 -1.96
C ASP A 81 -3.30 2.13 -1.17
N VAL A 82 -4.11 1.08 -1.10
CA VAL A 82 -3.82 -0.13 -0.33
C VAL A 82 -3.86 -1.36 -1.20
N TYR A 83 -2.93 -2.29 -0.97
CA TYR A 83 -2.74 -3.46 -1.81
C TYR A 83 -2.74 -4.72 -0.95
N ALA A 84 -3.56 -5.70 -1.34
CA ALA A 84 -3.47 -7.02 -0.74
C ALA A 84 -2.10 -7.65 -1.05
N PRO A 85 -1.49 -8.39 -0.11
CA PRO A 85 -2.02 -8.75 1.22
C PRO A 85 -1.70 -7.72 2.33
N ILE A 86 -0.86 -6.71 2.05
CA ILE A 86 -0.31 -5.83 3.10
C ILE A 86 -1.19 -4.62 3.42
N ALA A 87 -2.36 -4.49 2.81
CA ALA A 87 -3.29 -3.39 2.97
C ALA A 87 -3.50 -3.00 4.44
N PHE A 88 -3.68 -3.98 5.33
CA PHE A 88 -3.85 -3.71 6.77
C PHE A 88 -2.62 -3.08 7.42
N ARG A 89 -1.42 -3.50 7.04
CA ARG A 89 -0.17 -2.89 7.54
C ARG A 89 -0.04 -1.45 7.06
N GLN A 90 -0.38 -1.20 5.80
CA GLN A 90 -0.40 0.17 5.24
C GLN A 90 -1.42 1.06 5.98
N ILE A 91 -2.61 0.55 6.27
CA ILE A 91 -3.65 1.27 7.03
C ILE A 91 -3.17 1.54 8.46
N ALA A 92 -2.68 0.52 9.16
CA ALA A 92 -2.21 0.65 10.53
C ALA A 92 -1.07 1.67 10.64
N TRP A 93 -0.14 1.68 9.69
CA TRP A 93 0.93 2.68 9.61
C TRP A 93 0.38 4.09 9.40
N ALA A 94 -0.48 4.27 8.39
CA ALA A 94 -1.08 5.57 8.06
C ALA A 94 -1.84 6.17 9.26
N LEU A 95 -2.54 5.34 10.03
CA LEU A 95 -3.27 5.79 11.23
C LEU A 95 -2.34 6.15 12.40
N ARG A 96 -1.14 5.56 12.49
CA ARG A 96 -0.11 5.89 13.50
C ARG A 96 0.70 7.13 13.15
N ARG A 97 0.81 7.48 11.86
CA ARG A 97 1.68 8.55 11.35
C ARG A 97 1.44 9.94 11.95
N SER A 98 0.36 10.14 12.70
CA SER A 98 0.18 11.31 13.58
C SER A 98 1.17 11.38 14.77
N SER A 99 2.06 10.40 14.96
CA SER A 99 2.91 10.26 16.15
C SER A 99 4.40 9.98 15.90
N VAL A 100 4.88 9.92 14.64
CA VAL A 100 6.28 9.56 14.31
C VAL A 100 7.01 10.73 13.64
N GLU A 101 8.27 10.95 14.02
CA GLU A 101 9.17 11.95 13.42
C GLU A 101 9.43 11.65 11.93
N GLY A 102 8.83 12.41 11.02
CA GLY A 102 9.20 12.43 9.59
C GLY A 102 9.05 11.10 8.83
N GLU A 103 9.35 11.13 7.53
CA GLU A 103 9.41 9.93 6.69
C GLU A 103 10.81 9.27 6.79
N LEU A 104 10.88 7.95 6.74
CA LEU A 104 12.14 7.20 6.67
C LEU A 104 12.69 7.15 5.24
N GLY A 105 11.81 7.17 4.24
CA GLY A 105 12.18 7.26 2.83
C GLY A 105 11.18 8.12 2.04
N SER A 106 11.67 8.71 0.95
CA SER A 106 10.91 9.70 0.17
C SER A 106 10.59 9.24 -1.25
N ALA A 107 11.28 8.23 -1.76
CA ALA A 107 11.06 7.71 -3.11
C ALA A 107 11.38 6.22 -3.21
N PHE A 108 10.55 5.50 -3.96
CA PHE A 108 10.75 4.09 -4.29
C PHE A 108 10.25 3.79 -5.70
N SER A 109 11.08 3.12 -6.50
CA SER A 109 10.74 2.70 -7.85
C SER A 109 11.45 1.42 -8.21
N VAL A 110 10.84 0.60 -9.08
CA VAL A 110 11.50 -0.55 -9.69
C VAL A 110 11.53 -0.34 -11.20
N THR A 111 12.67 -0.59 -11.84
CA THR A 111 12.83 -0.48 -13.29
C THR A 111 13.48 -1.74 -13.85
N GLU A 112 13.07 -2.21 -15.02
CA GLU A 112 13.73 -3.33 -15.69
C GLU A 112 15.11 -2.89 -16.21
N GLY A 113 16.14 -3.65 -15.86
CA GLY A 113 17.50 -3.52 -16.39
C GLY A 113 17.90 -4.70 -17.28
N GLU A 114 19.12 -4.65 -17.81
CA GLU A 114 19.62 -5.64 -18.78
C GLU A 114 19.70 -7.07 -18.19
N GLY A 115 20.13 -7.21 -16.93
CA GLY A 115 20.27 -8.51 -16.24
C GLY A 115 19.26 -8.76 -15.12
N ALA A 116 18.76 -7.71 -14.47
CA ALA A 116 17.85 -7.77 -13.32
C ALA A 116 16.87 -6.60 -13.32
N PHE A 117 15.83 -6.65 -12.49
CA PHE A 117 15.09 -5.46 -12.13
C PHE A 117 15.86 -4.72 -11.04
N VAL A 118 15.87 -3.39 -11.07
CA VAL A 118 16.57 -2.56 -10.09
C VAL A 118 15.54 -1.81 -9.26
N ALA A 119 15.51 -2.11 -7.97
CA ALA A 119 14.74 -1.37 -6.98
C ALA A 119 15.59 -0.22 -6.43
N ARG A 120 15.16 1.01 -6.69
CA ARG A 120 15.81 2.23 -6.20
C ARG A 120 14.97 2.84 -5.09
N ALA A 121 15.59 3.09 -3.94
CA ALA A 121 14.98 3.73 -2.78
C ALA A 121 15.81 4.94 -2.33
N THR A 122 15.15 6.04 -1.97
CA THR A 122 15.78 7.19 -1.31
C THR A 122 15.44 7.15 0.17
N ILE A 123 16.48 7.03 1.00
CA ILE A 123 16.38 6.88 2.45
C ILE A 123 16.82 8.17 3.12
N GLU A 124 15.95 8.74 3.95
CA GLU A 124 16.16 10.03 4.62
C GLU A 124 16.87 9.88 5.97
N ARG A 125 16.68 8.72 6.63
CA ARG A 125 17.23 8.43 7.96
C ARG A 125 17.74 7.00 8.02
N ALA A 126 18.80 6.76 8.77
CA ALA A 126 19.31 5.40 8.97
C ALA A 126 18.21 4.49 9.53
N CYS A 127 18.02 3.33 8.91
CA CYS A 127 16.94 2.40 9.24
C CYS A 127 17.26 0.97 8.81
N THR A 128 16.45 0.02 9.25
CA THR A 128 16.41 -1.33 8.67
C THR A 128 15.51 -1.31 7.45
N LEU A 129 16.05 -1.70 6.31
CA LEU A 129 15.37 -1.83 5.03
C LEU A 129 15.10 -3.31 4.76
N ARG A 130 13.86 -3.64 4.43
CA ARG A 130 13.46 -4.94 3.91
C ARG A 130 12.79 -4.79 2.54
N LEU A 131 13.27 -5.53 1.55
CA LEU A 131 12.66 -5.60 0.22
C LEU A 131 12.09 -7.00 -0.01
N GLU A 132 10.81 -7.06 -0.34
CA GLU A 132 10.07 -8.29 -0.61
C GLU A 132 9.34 -8.19 -1.95
N VAL A 133 9.25 -9.31 -2.68
CA VAL A 133 8.41 -9.45 -3.87
C VAL A 133 7.25 -10.39 -3.56
N TYR A 134 6.04 -9.93 -3.85
CA TYR A 134 4.81 -10.67 -3.63
C TYR A 134 4.33 -11.26 -4.96
N SER A 135 3.97 -12.54 -4.95
CA SER A 135 3.47 -13.28 -6.10
C SER A 135 2.23 -14.10 -5.71
N TYR A 136 1.39 -14.44 -6.70
CA TYR A 136 0.31 -15.41 -6.56
C TYR A 136 0.54 -16.51 -7.59
N PRO A 137 1.37 -17.53 -7.30
CA PRO A 137 1.62 -18.58 -8.26
C PRO A 137 0.34 -19.41 -8.48
N GLY A 138 -0.02 -19.60 -9.76
CA GLY A 138 -1.18 -20.39 -10.16
C GLY A 138 -2.50 -19.84 -9.60
N ALA A 139 -3.20 -20.65 -8.80
CA ALA A 139 -4.50 -20.32 -8.20
C ALA A 139 -4.41 -20.08 -6.68
N ALA A 140 -3.22 -19.74 -6.16
CA ALA A 140 -3.03 -19.49 -4.73
C ALA A 140 -3.96 -18.36 -4.22
N LEU A 141 -4.59 -18.59 -3.07
CA LEU A 141 -5.45 -17.60 -2.41
C LEU A 141 -4.65 -16.65 -1.51
N GLU A 142 -3.48 -17.10 -1.04
CA GLU A 142 -2.53 -16.32 -0.27
C GLU A 142 -1.28 -16.09 -1.11
N PRO A 143 -0.64 -14.91 -1.01
CA PRO A 143 0.53 -14.62 -1.80
C PRO A 143 1.76 -15.29 -1.22
N GLU A 144 2.65 -15.75 -2.10
CA GLU A 144 4.01 -16.09 -1.74
C GLU A 144 4.85 -14.81 -1.64
N ILE A 145 5.78 -14.81 -0.68
CA ILE A 145 6.62 -13.66 -0.37
C ILE A 145 8.07 -14.08 -0.52
N ALA A 146 8.74 -13.55 -1.54
CA ALA A 146 10.18 -13.73 -1.73
C ALA A 146 10.93 -12.55 -1.12
N ARG A 147 11.79 -12.81 -0.13
CA ARG A 147 12.64 -11.77 0.47
C ARG A 147 13.88 -11.55 -0.39
N VAL A 148 14.03 -10.35 -0.91
CA VAL A 148 15.16 -9.93 -1.74
C VAL A 148 16.29 -9.37 -0.87
N ALA A 149 15.95 -8.54 0.11
CA ALA A 149 16.91 -7.93 1.03
C ALA A 149 16.32 -7.72 2.43
N ASP A 150 17.19 -7.75 3.45
CA ASP A 150 16.91 -7.34 4.83
C ASP A 150 18.23 -6.85 5.43
N THR A 151 18.42 -5.53 5.50
CA THR A 151 19.71 -4.93 5.85
C THR A 151 19.55 -3.56 6.51
N SER A 152 20.55 -3.13 7.28
CA SER A 152 20.62 -1.76 7.77
C SER A 152 21.23 -0.85 6.70
N VAL A 153 20.64 0.32 6.51
CA VAL A 153 21.07 1.32 5.52
C VAL A 153 21.27 2.68 6.16
N ALA A 154 22.26 3.42 5.65
CA ALA A 154 22.47 4.84 5.98
C ALA A 154 21.57 5.73 5.10
N PRO A 155 21.39 7.02 5.42
CA PRO A 155 20.73 7.96 4.52
C PRO A 155 21.40 8.01 3.14
N GLY A 156 20.61 8.14 2.09
CA GLY A 156 21.06 8.19 0.70
C GLY A 156 20.22 7.32 -0.24
N THR A 157 20.65 7.26 -1.49
CA THR A 157 20.03 6.42 -2.52
C THR A 157 20.62 5.02 -2.49
N HIS A 158 19.76 4.01 -2.43
CA HIS A 158 20.13 2.60 -2.44
C HIS A 158 19.52 1.90 -3.64
N GLU A 159 20.30 1.04 -4.27
CA GLU A 159 19.86 0.19 -5.37
C GLU A 159 20.00 -1.27 -4.96
N LEU A 160 18.94 -2.04 -5.20
CA LEU A 160 18.85 -3.45 -4.87
C LEU A 160 18.41 -4.21 -6.12
N GLU A 161 19.15 -5.26 -6.47
CA GLU A 161 18.79 -6.11 -7.59
C GLU A 161 17.67 -7.08 -7.20
N ILE A 162 16.64 -7.14 -8.03
CA ILE A 162 15.57 -8.13 -7.97
C ILE A 162 15.79 -9.09 -9.14
N PRO A 163 16.01 -10.40 -8.87
CA PRO A 163 16.12 -11.42 -9.91
C PRO A 163 14.92 -11.39 -10.86
N LYS A 164 15.17 -11.54 -12.17
CA LYS A 164 14.11 -11.42 -13.20
C LYS A 164 13.01 -12.45 -13.01
N GLU A 165 13.34 -13.64 -12.55
CA GLU A 165 12.36 -14.71 -12.31
C GLU A 165 11.37 -14.30 -11.23
N LEU A 166 11.87 -13.69 -10.15
CA LEU A 166 11.04 -13.16 -9.07
C LEU A 166 10.21 -11.97 -9.54
N ALA A 167 10.80 -11.01 -10.24
CA ALA A 167 10.09 -9.82 -10.69
C ALA A 167 8.96 -10.15 -11.69
N ARG A 168 9.21 -11.06 -12.63
CA ARG A 168 8.22 -11.47 -13.65
C ARG A 168 7.08 -12.32 -13.08
N GLY A 169 7.37 -13.15 -12.07
CA GLY A 169 6.35 -13.90 -11.34
C GLY A 169 5.61 -13.06 -10.28
N GLY A 170 6.17 -11.91 -9.92
CA GLY A 170 5.61 -10.99 -8.93
C GLY A 170 4.52 -10.09 -9.48
N PHE A 171 3.70 -9.55 -8.59
CA PHE A 171 2.77 -8.46 -8.89
C PHE A 171 3.14 -7.16 -8.16
N MET A 172 3.95 -7.25 -7.10
CA MET A 172 4.31 -6.10 -6.26
C MET A 172 5.69 -6.29 -5.65
N ALA A 173 6.51 -5.25 -5.71
CA ALA A 173 7.66 -5.07 -4.85
C ALA A 173 7.27 -4.18 -3.66
N VAL A 174 7.63 -4.61 -2.46
CA VAL A 174 7.33 -3.93 -1.20
C VAL A 174 8.63 -3.64 -0.48
N LEU A 175 8.90 -2.35 -0.30
CA LEU A 175 9.95 -1.84 0.55
C LEU A 175 9.35 -1.54 1.93
N THR A 176 9.91 -2.13 2.99
CA THR A 176 9.52 -1.87 4.37
C THR A 176 10.69 -1.28 5.13
N LEU A 177 10.51 -0.11 5.75
CA LEU A 177 11.52 0.57 6.57
C LEU A 177 11.13 0.47 8.05
N ASN A 178 12.05 -0.03 8.88
CA ASN A 178 11.86 -0.33 10.31
C ASN A 178 10.64 -1.23 10.64
N GLY A 179 10.16 -2.02 9.67
CA GLY A 179 8.95 -2.84 9.84
C GLY A 179 7.64 -2.04 9.79
N GLU A 180 7.72 -0.78 9.39
CA GLU A 180 6.73 0.23 9.73
C GLU A 180 6.29 1.04 8.50
N GLU A 181 7.21 1.74 7.85
CA GLU A 181 6.92 2.51 6.65
C GLU A 181 6.98 1.63 5.41
N HIS A 182 5.94 1.67 4.57
CA HIS A 182 5.81 0.80 3.41
C HIS A 182 5.77 1.63 2.13
N HIS A 183 6.70 1.39 1.22
CA HIS A 183 6.68 1.90 -0.15
C HIS A 183 6.44 0.74 -1.12
N LEU A 184 5.64 0.97 -2.14
CA LEU A 184 5.19 -0.09 -3.04
C LEU A 184 5.45 0.29 -4.48
N HIS A 185 5.81 -0.71 -5.28
CA HIS A 185 5.91 -0.59 -6.72
C HIS A 185 5.23 -1.78 -7.38
N ARG A 186 4.20 -1.52 -8.17
CA ARG A 186 3.51 -2.56 -8.92
C ARG A 186 4.43 -3.05 -10.02
N LEU A 187 4.68 -4.35 -10.04
CA LEU A 187 5.47 -4.97 -11.10
C LEU A 187 4.54 -5.19 -12.31
N GLU A 188 5.00 -4.81 -13.50
CA GLU A 188 4.26 -5.06 -14.73
C GLU A 188 4.26 -6.56 -15.01
N GLN A 189 3.11 -7.19 -14.80
CA GLN A 189 2.90 -8.57 -15.22
C GLN A 189 2.84 -8.58 -16.74
N HIS A 190 3.92 -9.04 -17.35
CA HIS A 190 3.92 -9.32 -18.78
C HIS A 190 3.04 -10.55 -18.98
N PRO A 191 1.95 -10.46 -19.78
CA PRO A 191 1.30 -11.67 -20.27
C PRO A 191 2.36 -12.44 -21.06
N GLY A 192 2.77 -13.59 -20.53
CA GLY A 192 3.59 -14.55 -21.26
C GLY A 192 2.85 -15.14 -22.44
#